data_AF-A0A1Y4IA41-F1
#
_entry.id   AF-A0A1Y4IA41-F1
#
_cell.length_a   1.000
_cell.length_b   1.000
_cell.length_c   1.000
_cell.angle_alpha   90.00
_cell.angle_beta   90.00
_cell.angle_gamma   90.00
#
_symmetry.space_group_name_H-M   'P 1'
#
loop_
_entity.id
_entity.type
_entity.pdbx_description
1 polymer ?
#
loop_
_entity_poly.entity_id
_entity_poly.type
_entity_poly.pdbx_seq_one_letter_code
_entity_poly.pdbx_strand_id
1 'polypeptide(L)'
;MDTEAYRAGKLTGWKHPEITQEIIDTVGGRKALMEQIRALEKEGLIQVTYRDMGSDVKRIDLPVAAVEKLCQREGMEDSRQRQLRYLEEVRAWSAPVQEVPWLRSYYEDLIRRLEAGKIVKEPEDPDLFRCLNTLTELKEPVWERVFSCMVFKNSKKFRSGGCREKVISVLKNGLYGCPFYEEGMTDDGLLAACGILTYSQTLEWKGPLQYQIMEVQADTSMLRYGCVLNAQTLEHAKISGCSGCVSTVMTIENKTNYENMAYAEDTLYIYCHGFFSPKELRFLSGLCSVLPAGVKYLHWGDMDYGGIRIYQYIKRHLFPELIPYRMGARDFEEAIRMGAGIDLEESAKEKLENMDAGELDGLKQAILRTGKTVEQEMLLAAACSR
;
A
#
# COMPACT_ATOMS: atom_id res chain seq x y z
N MET A 1 -34.24 6.90 10.57
CA MET A 1 -33.94 6.02 11.74
C MET A 1 -32.53 5.45 11.67
N ASP A 2 -31.93 5.32 10.48
CA ASP A 2 -30.58 4.79 10.30
C ASP A 2 -29.49 5.79 10.75
N THR A 3 -29.19 5.81 12.05
CA THR A 3 -28.13 6.64 12.64
C THR A 3 -26.98 5.77 13.17
N GLU A 4 -25.81 6.36 13.37
CA GLU A 4 -24.66 5.66 13.97
C GLU A 4 -25.02 5.04 15.33
N ALA A 5 -25.74 5.78 16.18
CA ALA A 5 -26.20 5.28 17.47
C ALA A 5 -27.14 4.07 17.35
N TYR A 6 -27.98 4.01 16.31
CA TYR A 6 -28.86 2.87 16.07
C TYR A 6 -28.08 1.64 15.62
N ARG A 7 -27.21 1.79 14.62
CA ARG A 7 -26.34 0.71 14.13
C ARG A 7 -25.41 0.16 15.20
N ALA A 8 -24.88 1.02 16.07
CA ALA A 8 -24.07 0.65 17.23
C ALA A 8 -24.88 0.00 18.38
N GLY A 9 -26.21 -0.08 18.25
CA GLY A 9 -27.10 -0.62 19.27
C GLY A 9 -27.24 0.24 20.54
N LYS A 10 -26.81 1.50 20.48
CA LYS A 10 -26.84 2.47 21.59
C LYS A 10 -28.12 3.33 21.61
N LEU A 11 -28.89 3.33 20.52
CA LEU A 11 -30.15 4.05 20.43
C LEU A 11 -31.25 3.30 21.21
N THR A 12 -31.89 3.98 22.15
CA THR A 12 -32.98 3.43 22.97
C THR A 12 -34.16 4.39 23.03
N GLY A 13 -35.27 3.92 23.59
CA GLY A 13 -36.47 4.73 23.83
C GLY A 13 -37.35 4.88 22.58
N TRP A 14 -37.91 6.08 22.44
CA TRP A 14 -38.90 6.41 21.42
C TRP A 14 -38.34 7.47 20.47
N LYS A 15 -38.75 7.37 19.21
CA LYS A 15 -38.49 8.38 18.19
C LYS A 15 -39.80 8.94 17.68
N HIS A 16 -39.76 10.21 17.31
CA HIS A 16 -40.93 10.96 16.91
C HIS A 16 -40.73 11.42 15.47
N PRO A 17 -41.04 10.57 14.47
CA PRO A 17 -40.91 10.96 13.07
C PRO A 17 -41.90 12.10 12.77
N GLU A 18 -41.41 13.11 12.06
CA GLU A 18 -42.25 14.22 11.59
C GLU A 18 -42.99 13.81 10.31
N ILE A 19 -44.26 14.15 10.22
CA ILE A 19 -45.06 13.94 9.01
C ILE A 19 -44.87 15.15 8.10
N THR A 20 -43.99 15.02 7.11
CA THR A 20 -43.73 16.03 6.08
C THR A 20 -44.65 15.85 4.88
N GLN A 21 -44.79 16.89 4.04
CA GLN A 21 -45.56 16.79 2.80
C GLN A 21 -45.00 15.71 1.86
N GLU A 22 -43.68 15.55 1.82
CA GLU A 22 -42.99 14.52 1.03
C GLU A 22 -43.41 13.10 1.45
N ILE A 23 -43.54 12.83 2.75
CA ILE A 23 -44.04 11.54 3.25
C ILE A 23 -45.49 11.32 2.81
N ILE A 24 -46.34 12.35 2.93
CA ILE A 24 -47.75 12.29 2.51
C ILE A 24 -47.85 11.95 1.02
N ASP A 25 -47.03 12.57 0.18
CA ASP A 25 -47.04 12.34 -1.27
C ASP A 25 -46.52 10.94 -1.61
N THR A 26 -45.46 10.48 -0.92
CA THR A 26 -44.84 9.16 -1.11
C THR A 26 -45.81 8.01 -0.84
N VAL A 27 -46.67 8.14 0.18
CA VAL A 27 -47.63 7.08 0.55
C VAL A 27 -48.95 7.16 -0.22
N GLY A 28 -49.08 8.07 -1.20
CA GLY A 28 -50.29 8.21 -2.02
C GLY A 28 -51.37 9.10 -1.41
N GLY A 29 -50.99 10.06 -0.56
CA GLY A 29 -51.87 11.08 0.01
C GLY A 29 -52.33 10.80 1.44
N ARG A 30 -53.00 11.80 2.05
CA ARG A 30 -53.37 11.77 3.48
C ARG A 30 -54.25 10.58 3.89
N LYS A 31 -55.15 10.14 3.01
CA LYS A 31 -56.05 9.02 3.31
C LYS A 31 -55.26 7.71 3.46
N ALA A 32 -54.37 7.42 2.51
CA ALA A 32 -53.52 6.24 2.55
C ALA A 32 -52.55 6.28 3.74
N LEU A 33 -51.99 7.46 4.05
CA LEU A 33 -51.17 7.65 5.25
C LEU A 33 -51.92 7.26 6.53
N MET A 34 -53.15 7.75 6.71
CA MET A 34 -53.96 7.46 7.89
C MET A 34 -54.34 5.97 7.99
N GLU A 35 -54.59 5.31 6.87
CA GLU A 35 -54.84 3.86 6.83
C GLU A 35 -53.60 3.06 7.26
N GLN A 36 -52.41 3.42 6.76
CA GLN A 36 -51.15 2.80 7.16
C GLN A 36 -50.84 3.02 8.65
N ILE A 37 -51.01 4.24 9.16
CA ILE A 37 -50.79 4.58 10.57
C ILE A 37 -51.69 3.73 11.48
N ARG A 38 -52.98 3.62 11.16
CA ARG A 38 -53.92 2.79 11.93
C ARG A 38 -53.57 1.31 11.89
N ALA A 39 -53.07 0.81 10.75
CA ALA A 39 -52.62 -0.58 10.64
C ALA A 39 -51.38 -0.84 11.53
N LEU A 40 -50.39 0.04 11.47
CA LEU A 40 -49.17 -0.06 12.28
C LEU A 40 -49.46 0.08 13.79
N GLU A 41 -50.38 0.96 14.17
CA GLU A 41 -50.83 1.12 15.56
C GLU A 41 -51.58 -0.13 16.06
N LYS A 42 -52.45 -0.71 15.22
CA LYS A 42 -53.17 -1.97 15.55
C LYS A 42 -52.22 -3.15 15.76
N GLU A 43 -51.11 -3.19 15.03
CA GLU A 43 -50.06 -4.19 15.19
C GLU A 43 -49.10 -3.89 16.37
N GLY A 44 -49.30 -2.77 17.07
CA GLY A 44 -48.48 -2.37 18.22
C GLY A 44 -47.07 -1.92 17.86
N LEU A 45 -46.82 -1.57 16.60
CA LEU A 45 -45.50 -1.15 16.11
C LEU A 45 -45.25 0.35 16.34
N ILE A 46 -46.31 1.14 16.50
CA ILE A 46 -46.27 2.57 16.84
C ILE A 46 -47.37 2.90 17.84
N GLN A 47 -47.24 4.03 18.52
CA GLN A 47 -48.32 4.67 19.28
C GLN A 47 -48.62 6.03 18.69
N VAL A 48 -49.89 6.41 18.59
CA VAL A 48 -50.27 7.65 17.91
C VAL A 48 -51.07 8.53 18.85
N THR A 49 -50.67 9.79 18.95
CA THR A 49 -51.50 10.83 19.55
C THR A 49 -52.23 11.56 18.43
N TYR A 50 -53.56 11.44 18.41
CA TYR A 50 -54.42 12.09 17.43
C TYR A 50 -54.84 13.51 17.85
N ARG A 51 -55.27 14.32 16.89
CA ARG A 51 -55.99 15.60 17.08
C ARG A 51 -57.24 15.64 16.20
N ASP A 52 -58.04 16.68 16.33
CA ASP A 52 -59.24 16.93 15.51
C ASP A 52 -60.17 15.70 15.43
N MET A 53 -60.52 15.17 16.61
CA MET A 53 -61.38 13.98 16.77
C MET A 53 -60.92 12.74 15.97
N GLY A 54 -59.61 12.53 15.83
CA GLY A 54 -59.05 11.35 15.17
C GLY A 54 -58.92 11.47 13.65
N SER A 55 -59.15 12.67 13.11
CA SER A 55 -59.01 12.96 11.67
C SER A 55 -57.57 13.34 11.27
N ASP A 56 -56.73 13.74 12.23
CA ASP A 56 -55.33 14.09 11.98
C ASP A 56 -54.39 13.58 13.10
N VAL A 57 -53.10 13.47 12.78
CA VAL A 57 -52.06 12.96 13.68
C VAL A 57 -51.28 14.11 14.27
N LYS A 58 -51.25 14.17 15.61
CA LYS A 58 -50.43 15.14 16.35
C LYS A 58 -49.00 14.65 16.54
N ARG A 59 -48.82 13.36 16.85
CA ARG A 59 -47.50 12.76 17.09
C ARG A 59 -47.55 11.25 16.87
N ILE A 60 -46.49 10.72 16.25
CA ILE A 60 -46.21 9.28 16.20
C ILE A 60 -45.07 9.00 17.17
N ASP A 61 -45.28 8.03 18.05
CA ASP A 61 -44.30 7.50 18.98
C ASP A 61 -43.85 6.13 18.46
N LEU A 62 -42.65 6.10 17.85
CA LEU A 62 -42.03 4.90 17.29
C LEU A 62 -41.01 4.34 18.28
N PRO A 63 -41.26 3.19 18.94
CA PRO A 63 -40.28 2.55 19.80
C PRO A 63 -39.13 2.01 18.96
N VAL A 64 -37.88 2.24 19.39
CA VAL A 64 -36.70 1.76 18.65
C VAL A 64 -36.71 0.23 18.48
N ALA A 65 -37.28 -0.50 19.44
CA ALA A 65 -37.43 -1.96 19.39
C ALA A 65 -38.38 -2.45 18.27
N ALA A 66 -39.24 -1.59 17.70
CA ALA A 66 -40.11 -1.95 16.60
C ALA A 66 -39.44 -1.82 15.22
N VAL A 67 -38.28 -1.16 15.12
CA VAL A 67 -37.62 -0.88 13.83
C VAL A 67 -37.27 -2.17 13.08
N GLU A 68 -36.73 -3.18 13.76
CA GLU A 68 -36.41 -4.47 13.15
C GLU A 68 -37.65 -5.12 12.51
N LYS A 69 -38.78 -5.14 13.24
CA LYS A 69 -40.05 -5.70 12.74
C LYS A 69 -40.60 -4.91 11.56
N LEU A 70 -40.45 -3.59 11.57
CA LEU A 70 -40.84 -2.72 10.46
C LEU A 70 -40.02 -3.00 9.21
N CYS A 71 -38.69 -3.15 9.34
CA CYS A 71 -37.82 -3.54 8.23
C CYS A 71 -38.23 -4.90 7.64
N GLN A 72 -38.48 -5.90 8.49
CA GLN A 72 -38.95 -7.22 8.06
C GLN A 72 -40.27 -7.16 7.28
N ARG A 73 -41.24 -6.36 7.75
CA ARG A 73 -42.54 -6.17 7.09
C ARG A 73 -42.39 -5.59 5.69
N GLU A 74 -41.48 -4.63 5.50
CA GLU A 74 -41.24 -3.97 4.22
C GLU A 74 -40.25 -4.73 3.32
N GLY A 75 -39.77 -5.92 3.74
CA GLY A 75 -38.77 -6.68 2.99
C GLY A 75 -37.41 -5.97 2.88
N MET A 76 -37.12 -5.05 3.81
CA MET A 76 -35.86 -4.31 3.88
C MET A 76 -34.95 -4.91 4.95
N GLU A 77 -33.65 -4.88 4.70
CA GLU A 77 -32.67 -5.30 5.71
C GLU A 77 -32.48 -4.19 6.76
N ASP A 78 -32.65 -4.55 8.04
CA ASP A 78 -32.36 -3.65 9.15
C ASP A 78 -30.86 -3.32 9.21
N SER A 79 -30.53 -2.02 9.24
CA SER A 79 -29.14 -1.56 9.25
C SER A 79 -28.36 -2.02 10.49
N ARG A 80 -29.03 -2.23 11.63
CA ARG A 80 -28.41 -2.83 12.81
C ARG A 80 -28.11 -4.31 12.61
N GLN A 81 -29.05 -5.06 12.05
CA GLN A 81 -28.85 -6.49 11.76
C GLN A 81 -27.74 -6.69 10.72
N ARG A 82 -27.69 -5.84 9.68
CA ARG A 82 -26.56 -5.78 8.73
C ARG A 82 -25.24 -5.54 9.45
N GLN A 83 -25.20 -4.59 10.37
CA GLN A 83 -24.00 -4.27 11.16
C GLN A 83 -23.52 -5.49 11.98
N LEU A 84 -24.44 -6.20 12.64
CA LEU A 84 -24.14 -7.38 13.45
C LEU A 84 -23.63 -8.53 12.58
N ARG A 85 -24.24 -8.76 11.41
CA ARG A 85 -23.75 -9.75 10.44
C ARG A 85 -22.32 -9.43 10.00
N TYR A 86 -22.04 -8.18 9.61
CA TYR A 86 -20.68 -7.78 9.22
C TYR A 86 -19.68 -7.94 10.36
N LEU A 87 -20.07 -7.67 11.61
CA LEU A 87 -19.20 -7.93 12.77
C LEU A 87 -18.87 -9.42 12.92
N GLU A 88 -19.85 -10.29 12.76
CA GLU A 88 -19.65 -11.74 12.83
C GLU A 88 -18.73 -12.23 11.70
N GLU A 89 -19.00 -11.80 10.46
CA GLU A 89 -18.18 -12.15 9.28
C GLU A 89 -16.74 -11.68 9.43
N VAL A 90 -16.52 -10.40 9.80
CA VAL A 90 -15.18 -9.84 9.96
C VAL A 90 -14.42 -10.53 11.10
N ARG A 91 -15.09 -10.89 12.21
CA ARG A 91 -14.47 -11.67 13.28
C ARG A 91 -14.07 -13.07 12.82
N ALA A 92 -14.90 -13.72 12.00
CA ALA A 92 -14.59 -15.02 11.43
C ALA A 92 -13.35 -14.94 10.50
N TRP A 93 -13.25 -13.91 9.66
CA TRP A 93 -12.06 -13.66 8.83
C TRP A 93 -10.81 -13.34 9.64
N SER A 94 -10.97 -12.66 10.77
CA SER A 94 -9.85 -12.27 11.65
C SER A 94 -9.28 -13.44 12.45
N ALA A 95 -10.12 -14.42 12.83
CA ALA A 95 -9.74 -15.54 13.70
C ALA A 95 -8.45 -16.30 13.30
N PRO A 96 -8.20 -16.69 12.03
CA PRO A 96 -7.01 -17.46 11.65
C PRO A 96 -5.71 -16.65 11.62
N VAL A 97 -5.78 -15.32 11.59
CA VAL A 97 -4.62 -14.45 11.35
C VAL A 97 -4.27 -13.58 12.54
N GLN A 98 -4.73 -13.96 13.74
CA GLN A 98 -4.41 -13.21 14.96
C GLN A 98 -2.91 -13.07 15.14
N GLU A 99 -2.09 -14.07 14.83
CA GLU A 99 -0.63 -13.99 15.02
C GLU A 99 0.10 -13.04 14.06
N VAL A 100 -0.59 -12.44 13.09
CA VAL A 100 0.00 -11.49 12.13
C VAL A 100 -0.33 -10.06 12.57
N PRO A 101 0.61 -9.30 13.18
CA PRO A 101 0.29 -8.06 13.89
C PRO A 101 -0.39 -7.01 13.02
N TRP A 102 0.15 -6.77 11.82
CA TRP A 102 -0.38 -5.74 10.93
C TRP A 102 -1.81 -6.05 10.44
N LEU A 103 -2.08 -7.33 10.15
CA LEU A 103 -3.38 -7.78 9.67
C LEU A 103 -4.40 -7.82 10.82
N ARG A 104 -3.96 -8.19 12.03
CA ARG A 104 -4.76 -8.04 13.26
C ARG A 104 -5.19 -6.59 13.45
N SER A 105 -4.27 -5.63 13.35
CA SER A 105 -4.59 -4.20 13.48
C SER A 105 -5.59 -3.71 12.43
N TYR A 106 -5.50 -4.20 11.19
CA TYR A 106 -6.50 -3.92 10.15
C TYR A 106 -7.91 -4.41 10.56
N TYR A 107 -8.03 -5.67 10.99
CA TYR A 107 -9.32 -6.24 11.40
C TYR A 107 -9.86 -5.57 12.67
N GLU A 108 -9.02 -5.28 13.66
CA GLU A 108 -9.42 -4.58 14.88
C GLU A 108 -9.94 -3.17 14.61
N ASP A 109 -9.32 -2.42 13.70
CA ASP A 109 -9.83 -1.12 13.27
C ASP A 109 -11.18 -1.25 12.57
N LEU A 110 -11.33 -2.20 11.64
CA LEU A 110 -12.58 -2.44 10.95
C LEU A 110 -13.71 -2.83 11.93
N ILE A 111 -13.43 -3.72 12.88
CA ILE A 111 -14.36 -4.10 13.96
C ILE A 111 -14.72 -2.88 14.81
N ARG A 112 -13.74 -2.06 15.22
CA ARG A 112 -13.98 -0.86 16.02
C ARG A 112 -14.90 0.13 15.29
N ARG A 113 -14.67 0.35 13.98
CA ARG A 113 -15.53 1.20 13.15
C ARG A 113 -16.95 0.63 13.06
N LEU A 114 -17.08 -0.68 12.92
CA LEU A 114 -18.38 -1.37 12.90
C LEU A 114 -19.11 -1.26 14.26
N GLU A 115 -18.43 -1.49 15.38
CA GLU A 115 -18.98 -1.35 16.74
C GLU A 115 -19.41 0.10 17.05
N ALA A 116 -18.73 1.09 16.45
CA ALA A 116 -19.11 2.49 16.53
C ALA A 116 -20.34 2.84 15.66
N GLY A 117 -20.86 1.90 14.87
CA GLY A 117 -21.99 2.12 13.95
C GLY A 117 -21.62 2.89 12.69
N LYS A 118 -20.32 2.97 12.33
CA LYS A 118 -19.89 3.55 11.06
C LYS A 118 -20.27 2.64 9.90
N ILE A 119 -20.65 3.24 8.78
CA ILE A 119 -20.89 2.52 7.53
C ILE A 119 -19.54 2.25 6.88
N VAL A 120 -19.24 0.98 6.67
CA VAL A 120 -18.02 0.49 6.03
C VAL A 120 -18.42 -0.45 4.88
N LYS A 121 -17.63 -0.47 3.81
CA LYS A 121 -17.94 -1.24 2.58
C LYS A 121 -17.10 -2.49 2.44
N GLU A 122 -16.00 -2.59 3.19
CA GLU A 122 -15.07 -3.70 3.16
C GLU A 122 -15.76 -5.07 3.39
N PRO A 123 -16.73 -5.23 4.31
CA PRO A 123 -17.48 -6.48 4.48
C PRO A 123 -18.24 -6.96 3.25
N GLU A 124 -18.61 -6.05 2.34
CA GLU A 124 -19.30 -6.39 1.08
C GLU A 124 -18.37 -7.06 0.06
N ASP A 125 -17.06 -7.03 0.30
CA ASP A 125 -16.02 -7.58 -0.56
C ASP A 125 -15.27 -8.72 0.13
N PRO A 126 -15.82 -9.94 0.17
CA PRO A 126 -15.14 -11.10 0.75
C PRO A 126 -13.84 -11.48 0.02
N ASP A 127 -13.67 -11.03 -1.22
CA ASP A 127 -12.46 -11.31 -2.00
C ASP A 127 -11.24 -10.55 -1.44
N LEU A 128 -11.44 -9.36 -0.86
CA LEU A 128 -10.39 -8.61 -0.17
C LEU A 128 -9.83 -9.40 1.02
N PHE A 129 -10.69 -9.87 1.93
CA PHE A 129 -10.26 -10.64 3.10
C PHE A 129 -9.60 -11.96 2.71
N ARG A 130 -10.12 -12.63 1.67
CA ARG A 130 -9.49 -13.85 1.14
C ARG A 130 -8.06 -13.56 0.66
N CYS A 131 -7.84 -12.47 -0.07
CA CYS A 131 -6.49 -12.09 -0.49
C CYS A 131 -5.56 -11.80 0.70
N LEU A 132 -6.01 -10.96 1.63
CA LEU A 132 -5.21 -10.56 2.79
C LEU A 132 -4.82 -11.75 3.67
N ASN A 133 -5.73 -12.69 3.90
CA ASN A 133 -5.43 -13.89 4.68
C ASN A 133 -4.50 -14.82 3.91
N THR A 134 -4.75 -15.08 2.62
CA THR A 134 -3.88 -15.94 1.80
C THR A 134 -2.46 -15.40 1.68
N LEU A 135 -2.26 -14.06 1.68
CA LEU A 135 -0.91 -13.47 1.72
C LEU A 135 -0.09 -13.98 2.90
N THR A 136 -0.71 -14.17 4.06
CA THR A 136 -0.03 -14.63 5.27
C THR A 136 0.29 -16.13 5.26
N GLU A 137 -0.34 -16.89 4.38
CA GLU A 137 -0.16 -18.34 4.23
C GLU A 137 0.93 -18.69 3.20
N LEU A 138 1.44 -17.71 2.45
CA LEU A 138 2.48 -17.91 1.45
C LEU A 138 3.80 -18.33 2.13
N LYS A 139 4.16 -19.61 1.99
CA LYS A 139 5.46 -20.14 2.45
C LYS A 139 6.60 -19.81 1.50
N GLU A 140 6.29 -19.72 0.22
CA GLU A 140 7.21 -19.38 -0.86
C GLU A 140 6.57 -18.33 -1.76
N PRO A 141 7.36 -17.46 -2.40
CA PRO A 141 6.83 -16.48 -3.32
C PRO A 141 6.13 -17.12 -4.52
N VAL A 142 4.98 -16.57 -4.91
CA VAL A 142 4.16 -17.09 -6.02
C VAL A 142 3.93 -16.02 -7.07
N TRP A 143 3.81 -16.42 -8.33
CA TRP A 143 3.42 -15.51 -9.40
C TRP A 143 2.03 -14.93 -9.18
N GLU A 144 1.82 -13.67 -9.51
CA GLU A 144 0.54 -12.98 -9.35
C GLU A 144 -0.65 -13.74 -9.97
N ARG A 145 -0.44 -14.34 -11.15
CA ARG A 145 -1.47 -15.19 -11.79
C ARG A 145 -1.74 -16.47 -11.02
N VAL A 146 -0.70 -17.06 -10.41
CA VAL A 146 -0.82 -18.24 -9.54
C VAL A 146 -1.54 -17.86 -8.25
N PHE A 147 -1.17 -16.76 -7.61
CA PHE A 147 -1.89 -16.19 -6.46
C PHE A 147 -3.38 -15.98 -6.80
N SER A 148 -3.66 -15.35 -7.94
CA SER A 148 -5.04 -15.17 -8.43
C SER A 148 -5.77 -16.51 -8.60
N CYS A 149 -5.10 -17.55 -9.13
CA CYS A 149 -5.67 -18.90 -9.20
C CYS A 149 -5.87 -19.55 -7.82
N MET A 150 -4.95 -19.35 -6.87
CA MET A 150 -5.06 -19.88 -5.50
C MET A 150 -6.32 -19.33 -4.82
N VAL A 151 -6.50 -18.01 -4.89
CA VAL A 151 -7.59 -17.27 -4.23
C VAL A 151 -8.92 -17.39 -4.97
N PHE A 152 -8.91 -17.33 -6.31
CA PHE A 152 -10.12 -17.14 -7.12
C PHE A 152 -10.42 -18.25 -8.12
N LYS A 153 -9.52 -19.23 -8.28
CA LYS A 153 -9.55 -20.19 -9.41
C LYS A 153 -9.62 -19.49 -10.78
N ASN A 154 -9.14 -18.26 -10.87
CA ASN A 154 -9.12 -17.43 -12.07
C ASN A 154 -7.81 -16.64 -12.12
N SER A 155 -7.03 -16.79 -13.20
CA SER A 155 -5.68 -16.21 -13.31
C SER A 155 -5.62 -14.70 -13.48
N LYS A 156 -6.76 -14.04 -13.77
CA LYS A 156 -6.82 -12.58 -14.03
C LYS A 156 -7.55 -11.79 -12.96
N LYS A 157 -8.40 -12.43 -12.15
CA LYS A 157 -9.32 -11.74 -11.23
C LYS A 157 -8.61 -10.82 -10.23
N PHE A 158 -7.43 -11.20 -9.74
CA PHE A 158 -6.67 -10.34 -8.84
C PHE A 158 -6.30 -8.99 -9.49
N ARG A 159 -5.78 -9.02 -10.73
CA ARG A 159 -5.35 -7.84 -11.49
C ARG A 159 -6.50 -7.03 -12.09
N SER A 160 -7.48 -7.69 -12.70
CA SER A 160 -8.55 -7.01 -13.44
C SER A 160 -9.82 -6.77 -12.61
N GLY A 161 -9.90 -7.32 -11.40
CA GLY A 161 -11.08 -7.26 -10.53
C GLY A 161 -11.04 -6.17 -9.45
N GLY A 162 -10.06 -5.26 -9.48
CA GLY A 162 -9.90 -4.21 -8.47
C GLY A 162 -9.42 -4.70 -7.09
N CYS A 163 -9.19 -6.02 -6.94
CA CYS A 163 -8.73 -6.61 -5.69
C CYS A 163 -7.27 -6.23 -5.40
N ARG A 164 -6.42 -6.19 -6.42
CA ARG A 164 -5.02 -5.80 -6.31
C ARG A 164 -4.88 -4.41 -5.68
N GLU A 165 -5.62 -3.44 -6.17
CA GLU A 165 -5.58 -2.04 -5.70
C GLU A 165 -6.08 -1.92 -4.25
N LYS A 166 -7.13 -2.66 -3.89
CA LYS A 166 -7.66 -2.71 -2.52
C LYS A 166 -6.66 -3.33 -1.53
N VAL A 167 -6.03 -4.44 -1.91
CA VAL A 167 -4.98 -5.08 -1.10
C VAL A 167 -3.81 -4.13 -0.89
N ILE A 168 -3.34 -3.48 -1.96
CA ILE A 168 -2.27 -2.48 -1.89
C ILE A 168 -2.67 -1.32 -0.98
N SER A 169 -3.90 -0.82 -1.07
CA SER A 169 -4.40 0.26 -0.20
C SER A 169 -4.35 -0.12 1.27
N VAL A 170 -4.66 -1.37 1.63
CA VAL A 170 -4.54 -1.87 3.01
C VAL A 170 -3.06 -1.95 3.40
N LEU A 171 -2.20 -2.53 2.56
CA LEU A 171 -0.77 -2.70 2.85
C LEU A 171 -0.03 -1.36 3.03
N LYS A 172 -0.39 -0.33 2.26
CA LYS A 172 0.20 1.02 2.34
C LYS A 172 -0.29 1.86 3.52
N ASN A 173 -1.36 1.43 4.20
CA ASN A 173 -1.92 2.23 5.28
C ASN A 173 -1.03 2.13 6.53
N GLY A 174 -0.32 3.22 6.83
CA GLY A 174 0.61 3.31 7.95
C GLY A 174 -0.02 3.05 9.33
N LEU A 175 -1.34 3.16 9.48
CA LEU A 175 -2.04 2.79 10.71
C LEU A 175 -1.90 1.31 11.07
N TYR A 176 -1.70 0.44 10.07
CA TYR A 176 -1.64 -0.99 10.28
C TYR A 176 -0.20 -1.49 10.48
N GLY A 177 0.81 -0.66 10.22
CA GLY A 177 2.21 -1.04 10.46
C GLY A 177 2.67 -2.26 9.67
N CYS A 178 2.25 -2.37 8.40
CA CYS A 178 2.72 -3.44 7.51
C CYS A 178 4.26 -3.40 7.42
N PRO A 179 4.97 -4.49 7.80
CA PRO A 179 6.44 -4.48 7.88
C PRO A 179 7.11 -4.46 6.51
N PHE A 180 6.36 -4.73 5.43
CA PHE A 180 6.86 -4.78 4.07
C PHE A 180 6.75 -3.46 3.33
N TYR A 181 5.95 -2.51 3.86
CA TYR A 181 5.72 -1.25 3.19
C TYR A 181 6.75 -0.21 3.61
N GLU A 182 7.46 0.29 2.61
CA GLU A 182 8.22 1.52 2.69
C GLU A 182 7.48 2.57 1.84
N GLU A 183 7.16 3.72 2.42
CA GLU A 183 6.61 4.83 1.63
C GLU A 183 7.53 5.20 0.45
N GLY A 184 6.94 5.41 -0.73
CA GLY A 184 7.65 5.56 -2.00
C GLY A 184 7.86 4.23 -2.76
N MET A 185 7.64 3.07 -2.13
CA MET A 185 7.73 1.78 -2.81
C MET A 185 6.65 1.63 -3.89
N THR A 186 7.05 1.08 -5.04
CA THR A 186 6.13 0.77 -6.14
C THR A 186 5.13 -0.31 -5.73
N ASP A 187 3.97 -0.32 -6.37
CA ASP A 187 2.94 -1.34 -6.12
C ASP A 187 3.46 -2.76 -6.35
N ASP A 188 4.22 -2.97 -7.42
CA ASP A 188 4.82 -4.26 -7.74
C ASP A 188 5.91 -4.64 -6.72
N GLY A 189 6.72 -3.67 -6.27
CA GLY A 189 7.72 -3.88 -5.23
C GLY A 189 7.09 -4.31 -3.90
N LEU A 190 5.98 -3.66 -3.51
CA LEU A 190 5.24 -4.02 -2.30
C LEU A 190 4.62 -5.42 -2.38
N LEU A 191 3.99 -5.75 -3.52
CA LEU A 191 3.45 -7.09 -3.73
C LEU A 191 4.54 -8.15 -3.67
N ALA A 192 5.70 -7.90 -4.26
CA ALA A 192 6.83 -8.81 -4.19
C ALA A 192 7.42 -8.95 -2.78
N ALA A 193 7.47 -7.86 -2.02
CA ALA A 193 7.85 -7.90 -0.61
C ALA A 193 6.88 -8.76 0.21
N CYS A 194 5.59 -8.78 -0.16
CA CYS A 194 4.57 -9.68 0.40
C CYS A 194 4.54 -11.08 -0.23
N GLY A 195 5.50 -11.44 -1.11
CA GLY A 195 5.59 -12.78 -1.71
C GLY A 195 4.78 -12.97 -3.00
N ILE A 196 4.23 -11.93 -3.60
CA ILE A 196 3.56 -11.98 -4.90
C ILE A 196 4.51 -11.46 -5.99
N LEU A 197 5.04 -12.38 -6.79
CA LEU A 197 5.95 -12.06 -7.90
C LEU A 197 5.17 -11.48 -9.09
N THR A 198 5.66 -10.35 -9.58
CA THR A 198 5.21 -9.75 -10.83
C THR A 198 6.23 -10.04 -11.93
N TYR A 199 5.76 -10.14 -13.18
CA TYR A 199 6.60 -10.50 -14.34
C TYR A 199 7.69 -9.47 -14.67
N SER A 200 7.73 -8.33 -13.99
CA SER A 200 8.66 -7.22 -14.19
C SER A 200 9.94 -7.31 -13.36
N GLN A 201 10.06 -8.27 -12.44
CA GLN A 201 11.22 -8.31 -11.54
C GLN A 201 12.47 -8.90 -12.21
N THR A 202 13.42 -8.01 -12.48
CA THR A 202 14.77 -8.35 -12.96
C THR A 202 15.81 -7.66 -12.08
N LEU A 203 16.90 -8.39 -11.77
CA LEU A 203 18.11 -7.79 -11.21
C LEU A 203 19.13 -7.60 -12.32
N GLU A 204 19.68 -6.40 -12.43
CA GLU A 204 20.64 -6.06 -13.48
C GLU A 204 21.93 -5.49 -12.91
N TRP A 205 23.07 -5.92 -13.44
CA TRP A 205 24.38 -5.40 -13.03
C TRP A 205 25.40 -5.42 -14.18
N LYS A 206 26.40 -4.55 -14.11
CA LYS A 206 27.59 -4.51 -14.98
C LYS A 206 28.81 -4.74 -14.12
N GLY A 207 29.67 -5.67 -14.50
CA GLY A 207 30.92 -5.92 -13.78
C GLY A 207 31.19 -7.40 -13.50
N PRO A 208 32.35 -7.68 -12.88
CA PRO A 208 32.89 -9.03 -12.76
C PRO A 208 32.37 -9.80 -11.54
N LEU A 209 31.11 -10.24 -11.62
CA LEU A 209 30.43 -11.06 -10.62
C LEU A 209 30.34 -12.52 -11.07
N GLN A 210 30.65 -13.44 -10.17
CA GLN A 210 30.45 -14.87 -10.37
C GLN A 210 29.30 -15.35 -9.51
N TYR A 211 28.42 -16.14 -10.10
CA TYR A 211 27.26 -16.69 -9.40
C TYR A 211 26.97 -18.12 -9.87
N GLN A 212 26.32 -18.87 -9.00
CA GLN A 212 25.94 -20.25 -9.21
C GLN A 212 24.41 -20.35 -9.27
N ILE A 213 23.89 -21.00 -10.31
CA ILE A 213 22.50 -21.44 -10.40
C ILE A 213 22.51 -22.95 -10.33
N MET A 214 22.05 -23.53 -9.21
CA MET A 214 22.10 -24.97 -8.99
C MET A 214 23.52 -25.54 -9.21
N GLU A 215 23.77 -26.29 -10.27
CA GLU A 215 25.09 -26.87 -10.60
C GLU A 215 25.88 -26.04 -11.62
N VAL A 216 25.28 -24.98 -12.17
CA VAL A 216 25.89 -24.16 -13.23
C VAL A 216 26.57 -22.94 -12.62
N GLN A 217 27.85 -22.76 -12.92
CA GLN A 217 28.60 -21.53 -12.62
C GLN A 217 28.51 -20.57 -13.81
N ALA A 218 28.32 -19.29 -13.52
CA ALA A 218 28.30 -18.20 -14.49
C ALA A 218 29.26 -17.09 -14.04
N ASP A 219 29.93 -16.47 -15.01
CA ASP A 219 30.88 -15.37 -14.81
C ASP A 219 30.49 -14.20 -15.71
N THR A 220 30.26 -13.02 -15.12
CA THR A 220 29.85 -11.81 -15.84
C THR A 220 31.00 -10.84 -16.13
N SER A 221 32.25 -11.20 -15.86
CA SER A 221 33.42 -10.33 -16.03
C SER A 221 33.62 -9.80 -17.45
N MET A 222 33.17 -10.55 -18.45
CA MET A 222 33.26 -10.14 -19.86
C MET A 222 31.99 -9.43 -20.35
N LEU A 223 30.93 -9.36 -19.54
CA LEU A 223 29.64 -8.75 -19.89
C LEU A 223 29.65 -7.25 -19.59
N ARG A 224 30.43 -6.49 -20.37
CA ARG A 224 30.64 -5.04 -20.17
C ARG A 224 29.35 -4.20 -20.23
N TYR A 225 28.34 -4.66 -20.94
CA TYR A 225 27.05 -3.98 -21.09
C TYR A 225 26.00 -4.49 -20.10
N GLY A 226 26.34 -5.49 -19.28
CA GLY A 226 25.53 -5.94 -18.17
C GLY A 226 25.00 -7.37 -18.30
N CYS A 227 24.43 -7.84 -17.21
CA CYS A 227 23.78 -9.12 -17.03
C CYS A 227 22.42 -8.88 -16.38
N VAL A 228 21.42 -9.66 -16.79
CA VAL A 228 20.04 -9.56 -16.31
C VAL A 228 19.60 -10.93 -15.80
N LEU A 229 19.16 -11.00 -14.54
CA LEU A 229 18.47 -12.18 -14.01
C LEU A 229 17.00 -11.87 -13.81
N ASN A 230 16.14 -12.74 -14.34
CA ASN A 230 14.73 -12.72 -14.00
C ASN A 230 14.48 -13.26 -12.58
N ALA A 231 13.27 -13.05 -12.07
CA ALA A 231 12.89 -13.47 -10.71
C ALA A 231 13.07 -14.97 -10.41
N GLN A 232 12.92 -15.87 -11.39
CA GLN A 232 13.11 -17.32 -11.15
C GLN A 232 14.58 -17.65 -11.03
N THR A 233 15.41 -17.12 -11.93
CA THR A 233 16.84 -17.35 -11.86
C THR A 233 17.42 -16.78 -10.57
N LEU A 234 16.98 -15.58 -10.16
CA LEU A 234 17.40 -14.94 -8.90
C LEU A 234 17.01 -15.73 -7.63
N GLU A 235 15.95 -16.54 -7.70
CA GLU A 235 15.52 -17.42 -6.60
C GLU A 235 16.48 -18.57 -6.36
N HIS A 236 17.06 -19.10 -7.44
CA HIS A 236 17.97 -20.24 -7.38
C HIS A 236 19.45 -19.84 -7.49
N ALA A 237 19.73 -18.57 -7.77
CA ALA A 237 21.08 -18.04 -7.89
C ALA A 237 21.68 -17.69 -6.52
N LYS A 238 22.99 -17.92 -6.38
CA LYS A 238 23.80 -17.49 -5.25
C LYS A 238 25.12 -16.94 -5.76
N ILE A 239 25.58 -15.84 -5.18
CA ILE A 239 26.91 -15.29 -5.50
C ILE A 239 27.97 -16.29 -5.04
N SER A 240 28.89 -16.65 -5.94
CA SER A 240 29.97 -17.62 -5.70
C SER A 240 31.35 -16.98 -5.68
N GLY A 241 31.50 -15.80 -6.27
CA GLY A 241 32.78 -15.09 -6.33
C GLY A 241 32.66 -13.70 -6.93
N CYS A 242 33.73 -12.93 -6.85
CA CYS A 242 33.88 -11.65 -7.51
C CYS A 242 35.35 -11.47 -7.87
N SER A 243 35.65 -10.71 -8.93
CA SER A 243 37.05 -10.45 -9.28
C SER A 243 37.77 -9.69 -8.17
N GLY A 244 39.01 -10.08 -7.87
CA GLY A 244 39.84 -9.45 -6.85
C GLY A 244 40.25 -8.00 -7.17
N CYS A 245 40.01 -7.53 -8.40
CA CYS A 245 40.23 -6.13 -8.78
C CYS A 245 39.08 -5.20 -8.39
N VAL A 246 37.93 -5.74 -7.96
CA VAL A 246 36.78 -4.90 -7.58
C VAL A 246 37.13 -4.14 -6.32
N SER A 247 37.12 -2.81 -6.45
CA SER A 247 37.36 -1.86 -5.36
C SER A 247 36.11 -1.03 -5.04
N THR A 248 35.12 -1.04 -5.92
CA THR A 248 33.89 -0.25 -5.79
C THR A 248 32.65 -1.06 -6.16
N VAL A 249 31.60 -0.94 -5.36
CA VAL A 249 30.24 -1.36 -5.71
C VAL A 249 29.37 -0.11 -5.77
N MET A 250 28.68 0.11 -6.88
CA MET A 250 27.83 1.28 -7.08
C MET A 250 26.42 0.84 -7.43
N THR A 251 25.44 1.25 -6.61
CA THR A 251 24.02 1.11 -6.97
C THR A 251 23.53 2.39 -7.66
N ILE A 252 22.78 2.26 -8.75
CA ILE A 252 22.29 3.39 -9.56
C ILE A 252 20.78 3.25 -9.71
N GLU A 253 20.03 4.27 -9.30
CA GLU A 253 18.57 4.25 -9.31
C GLU A 253 17.96 4.35 -10.71
N ASN A 254 18.41 5.33 -11.50
CA ASN A 254 17.83 5.60 -12.80
C ASN A 254 18.43 4.69 -13.91
N LYS A 255 17.56 4.12 -14.75
CA LYS A 255 17.95 3.16 -15.80
C LYS A 255 18.83 3.81 -16.86
N THR A 256 18.48 5.01 -17.31
CA THR A 256 19.24 5.77 -18.30
C THR A 256 20.67 6.05 -17.81
N ASN A 257 20.82 6.41 -16.53
CA ASN A 257 22.12 6.66 -15.91
C ASN A 257 22.95 5.37 -15.75
N TYR A 258 22.32 4.28 -15.34
CA TYR A 258 22.96 2.96 -15.31
C TYR A 258 23.44 2.53 -16.70
N GLU A 259 22.63 2.76 -17.74
CA GLU A 259 22.98 2.38 -19.11
C GLU A 259 24.15 3.19 -19.67
N ASN A 260 24.16 4.50 -19.41
CA ASN A 260 25.22 5.41 -19.86
C ASN A 260 26.50 5.35 -19.02
N MET A 261 26.50 4.63 -17.89
CA MET A 261 27.67 4.58 -17.03
C MET A 261 28.83 3.88 -17.74
N ALA A 262 29.98 4.56 -17.80
CA ALA A 262 31.18 4.01 -18.43
C ALA A 262 31.68 2.80 -17.64
N TYR A 263 31.91 1.69 -18.33
CA TYR A 263 32.41 0.47 -17.71
C TYR A 263 33.82 0.66 -17.14
N ALA A 264 34.00 0.31 -15.87
CA ALA A 264 35.29 0.24 -15.20
C ALA A 264 35.49 -1.17 -14.62
N GLU A 265 36.66 -1.77 -14.86
CA GLU A 265 36.96 -3.16 -14.47
C GLU A 265 37.02 -3.36 -12.94
N ASP A 266 37.26 -2.29 -12.20
CA ASP A 266 37.33 -2.29 -10.73
C ASP A 266 35.99 -1.96 -10.05
N THR A 267 34.91 -1.80 -10.83
CA THR A 267 33.61 -1.36 -10.33
C THR A 267 32.50 -2.33 -10.71
N LEU A 268 31.70 -2.74 -9.72
CA LEU A 268 30.46 -3.47 -9.92
C LEU A 268 29.28 -2.50 -9.85
N TYR A 269 28.61 -2.27 -10.97
CA TYR A 269 27.42 -1.41 -11.05
C TYR A 269 26.16 -2.25 -10.93
N ILE A 270 25.22 -1.86 -10.08
CA ILE A 270 23.95 -2.56 -9.86
C ILE A 270 22.82 -1.58 -10.14
N TYR A 271 21.91 -1.93 -11.03
CA TYR A 271 20.70 -1.16 -11.27
C TYR A 271 19.70 -1.38 -10.14
N CYS A 272 19.16 -0.30 -9.60
CA CYS A 272 18.23 -0.29 -8.48
C CYS A 272 16.93 0.39 -8.92
N HIS A 273 15.89 -0.37 -9.24
CA HIS A 273 14.64 0.17 -9.76
C HIS A 273 13.69 0.73 -8.66
N GLY A 274 14.27 1.41 -7.66
CA GLY A 274 13.59 1.85 -6.44
C GLY A 274 14.09 1.09 -5.21
N PHE A 275 13.20 0.44 -4.47
CA PHE A 275 13.56 -0.38 -3.31
C PHE A 275 13.86 -1.82 -3.74
N PHE A 276 15.01 -2.36 -3.34
CA PHE A 276 15.32 -3.77 -3.58
C PHE A 276 14.29 -4.68 -2.91
N SER A 277 13.77 -5.64 -3.67
CA SER A 277 12.90 -6.70 -3.16
C SER A 277 13.65 -7.65 -2.22
N PRO A 278 12.94 -8.45 -1.39
CA PRO A 278 13.58 -9.44 -0.54
C PRO A 278 14.46 -10.46 -1.29
N LYS A 279 14.12 -10.78 -2.55
CA LYS A 279 14.92 -11.68 -3.39
C LYS A 279 16.24 -11.05 -3.82
N GLU A 280 16.20 -9.78 -4.20
CA GLU A 280 17.40 -9.01 -4.57
C GLU A 280 18.29 -8.80 -3.35
N LEU A 281 17.71 -8.41 -2.20
CA LEU A 281 18.45 -8.32 -0.95
C LEU A 281 19.14 -9.63 -0.61
N ARG A 282 18.41 -10.76 -0.62
CA ARG A 282 19.01 -12.09 -0.35
C ARG A 282 20.19 -12.40 -1.28
N PHE A 283 20.04 -12.15 -2.58
CA PHE A 283 21.11 -12.42 -3.54
C PHE A 283 22.31 -11.48 -3.32
N LEU A 284 22.06 -10.18 -3.26
CA LEU A 284 23.07 -9.14 -3.13
C LEU A 284 23.79 -9.17 -1.77
N SER A 285 23.14 -9.63 -0.70
CA SER A 285 23.80 -9.83 0.61
C SER A 285 24.97 -10.80 0.53
N GLY A 286 25.02 -11.69 -0.48
CA GLY A 286 26.16 -12.56 -0.73
C GLY A 286 27.43 -11.81 -1.17
N LEU A 287 27.31 -10.58 -1.68
CA LEU A 287 28.45 -9.75 -2.11
C LEU A 287 29.44 -9.53 -0.97
N CYS A 288 28.95 -9.24 0.23
CA CYS A 288 29.78 -8.94 1.39
C CYS A 288 30.71 -10.09 1.79
N SER A 289 30.41 -11.34 1.36
CA SER A 289 31.23 -12.52 1.65
C SER A 289 32.30 -12.81 0.59
N VAL A 290 32.21 -12.22 -0.60
CA VAL A 290 33.11 -12.52 -1.73
C VAL A 290 33.95 -11.32 -2.18
N LEU A 291 33.56 -10.11 -1.79
CA LEU A 291 34.25 -8.89 -2.17
C LEU A 291 35.56 -8.72 -1.38
N PRO A 292 36.61 -8.13 -1.99
CA PRO A 292 37.84 -7.78 -1.29
C PRO A 292 37.63 -6.86 -0.09
N ALA A 293 38.57 -6.87 0.85
CA ALA A 293 38.57 -5.91 1.96
C ALA A 293 38.79 -4.47 1.44
N GLY A 294 38.09 -3.50 2.03
CA GLY A 294 38.24 -2.08 1.69
C GLY A 294 37.46 -1.64 0.44
N VAL A 295 36.53 -2.45 -0.06
CA VAL A 295 35.60 -2.05 -1.13
C VAL A 295 34.74 -0.88 -0.68
N LYS A 296 34.61 0.11 -1.55
CA LYS A 296 33.73 1.27 -1.35
C LYS A 296 32.32 0.95 -1.86
N TYR A 297 31.32 1.26 -1.05
CA TYR A 297 29.92 1.13 -1.42
C TYR A 297 29.36 2.52 -1.73
N LEU A 298 28.93 2.72 -2.97
CA LEU A 298 28.39 3.99 -3.46
C LEU A 298 26.94 3.80 -3.88
N HIS A 299 26.12 4.84 -3.70
CA HIS A 299 24.79 4.91 -4.27
C HIS A 299 24.58 6.24 -4.99
N TRP A 300 24.00 6.17 -6.18
CA TRP A 300 23.59 7.33 -6.94
C TRP A 300 22.10 7.23 -7.26
N GLY A 301 21.31 8.08 -6.60
CA GLY A 301 19.88 8.23 -6.83
C GLY A 301 19.47 9.67 -7.13
N ASP A 302 18.17 9.89 -7.24
CA ASP A 302 17.60 11.23 -7.41
C ASP A 302 17.82 12.10 -6.16
N MET A 303 17.91 13.42 -6.35
CA MET A 303 18.08 14.38 -5.26
C MET A 303 16.73 14.93 -4.82
N ASP A 304 15.92 14.03 -4.26
CA ASP A 304 14.57 14.29 -3.78
C ASP A 304 14.24 13.44 -2.52
N TYR A 305 12.97 13.46 -2.09
CA TYR A 305 12.51 12.65 -0.96
C TYR A 305 12.67 11.13 -1.21
N GLY A 306 12.38 10.66 -2.43
CA GLY A 306 12.44 9.25 -2.80
C GLY A 306 13.86 8.71 -2.82
N GLY A 307 14.78 9.43 -3.46
CA GLY A 307 16.19 9.06 -3.53
C GLY A 307 16.86 9.00 -2.15
N ILE A 308 16.52 9.91 -1.23
CA ILE A 308 16.98 9.84 0.17
C ILE A 308 16.46 8.56 0.85
N ARG A 309 15.19 8.19 0.64
CA ARG A 309 14.62 6.94 1.19
C ARG A 309 15.31 5.70 0.65
N ILE A 310 15.56 5.65 -0.66
CA ILE A 310 16.23 4.53 -1.31
C ILE A 310 17.65 4.38 -0.78
N TYR A 311 18.41 5.48 -0.69
CA TYR A 311 19.74 5.50 -0.08
C TYR A 311 19.72 4.89 1.33
N GLN A 312 18.82 5.36 2.19
CA GLN A 312 18.68 4.88 3.56
C GLN A 312 18.29 3.40 3.63
N TYR A 313 17.40 2.97 2.73
CA TYR A 313 16.97 1.58 2.65
C TYR A 313 18.12 0.65 2.29
N ILE A 314 18.90 0.99 1.26
CA ILE A 314 20.07 0.20 0.84
C ILE A 314 21.13 0.20 1.96
N LYS A 315 21.36 1.35 2.60
CA LYS A 315 22.32 1.46 3.71
C LYS A 315 21.92 0.56 4.88
N ARG A 316 20.64 0.55 5.26
CA ARG A 316 20.11 -0.25 6.37
C ARG A 316 20.15 -1.75 6.09
N HIS A 317 19.80 -2.18 4.87
CA HIS A 317 19.53 -3.59 4.58
C HIS A 317 20.65 -4.31 3.83
N LEU A 318 21.56 -3.59 3.17
CA LEU A 318 22.56 -4.19 2.29
C LEU A 318 23.99 -3.75 2.60
N PHE A 319 24.26 -2.43 2.62
CA PHE A 319 25.60 -1.89 2.78
C PHE A 319 25.65 -0.83 3.89
N PRO A 320 25.96 -1.19 5.16
CA PRO A 320 26.01 -0.22 6.26
C PRO A 320 26.99 0.94 6.04
N GLU A 321 28.07 0.69 5.29
CA GLU A 321 29.10 1.67 4.91
C GLU A 321 28.79 2.39 3.58
N LEU A 322 27.54 2.34 3.09
CA LEU A 322 27.13 3.04 1.87
C LEU A 322 27.40 4.55 1.98
N ILE A 323 27.91 5.13 0.90
CA ILE A 323 28.24 6.56 0.77
C ILE A 323 27.43 7.13 -0.40
N PRO A 324 26.83 8.33 -0.25
CA PRO A 324 26.11 8.96 -1.35
C PRO A 324 27.09 9.47 -2.41
N TYR A 325 26.86 9.12 -3.67
CA TYR A 325 27.63 9.58 -4.81
C TYR A 325 26.83 10.63 -5.59
N ARG A 326 27.35 11.85 -5.68
CA ARG A 326 26.72 12.99 -6.36
C ARG A 326 25.32 13.36 -5.85
N MET A 327 25.04 13.07 -4.57
CA MET A 327 23.81 13.45 -3.90
C MET A 327 24.09 14.44 -2.75
N GLY A 328 25.28 15.06 -2.72
CA GLY A 328 25.61 16.03 -1.68
C GLY A 328 24.99 17.40 -1.92
N ALA A 329 24.93 18.25 -0.89
CA ALA A 329 24.46 19.63 -1.01
C ALA A 329 25.20 20.42 -2.11
N ARG A 330 26.51 20.19 -2.26
CA ARG A 330 27.34 20.84 -3.29
C ARG A 330 26.93 20.41 -4.71
N ASP A 331 26.73 19.11 -4.91
CA ASP A 331 26.31 18.56 -6.20
C ASP A 331 24.92 19.08 -6.58
N PHE A 332 24.01 19.14 -5.60
CA PHE A 332 22.69 19.73 -5.75
C PHE A 332 22.75 21.20 -6.15
N GLU A 333 23.51 22.03 -5.43
CA GLU A 333 23.66 23.46 -5.75
C GLU A 333 24.30 23.70 -7.13
N GLU A 334 25.20 22.82 -7.56
CA GLU A 334 25.72 22.84 -8.94
C GLU A 334 24.65 22.48 -9.97
N ALA A 335 23.87 21.43 -9.72
CA ALA A 335 22.78 21.02 -10.60
C ALA A 335 21.71 22.12 -10.76
N ILE A 336 21.33 22.78 -9.66
CA ILE A 336 20.41 23.93 -9.71
C ILE A 336 21.00 25.07 -10.56
N ARG A 337 22.29 25.39 -10.40
CA ARG A 337 22.98 26.41 -11.24
C ARG A 337 23.00 26.03 -12.72
N MET A 338 23.02 24.74 -13.03
CA MET A 338 22.97 24.21 -14.40
C MET A 338 21.54 24.13 -14.96
N GLY A 339 20.52 24.55 -14.21
CA GLY A 339 19.14 24.55 -14.67
C GLY A 339 18.44 23.19 -14.56
N ALA A 340 19.00 22.23 -13.80
CA ALA A 340 18.43 20.90 -13.62
C ALA A 340 17.32 20.83 -12.54
N GLY A 341 16.94 21.96 -11.95
CA GLY A 341 16.02 22.02 -10.80
C GLY A 341 14.55 22.01 -11.20
N ILE A 342 13.79 21.09 -10.60
CA ILE A 342 12.33 20.94 -10.72
C ILE A 342 11.68 21.46 -9.44
N ASP A 343 10.48 22.04 -9.53
CA ASP A 343 9.80 22.60 -8.35
C ASP A 343 9.32 21.48 -7.40
N LEU A 344 9.56 21.67 -6.11
CA LEU A 344 9.17 20.73 -5.06
C LEU A 344 7.67 20.83 -4.77
N GLU A 345 6.97 19.69 -4.79
CA GLU A 345 5.57 19.63 -4.38
C GLU A 345 5.39 19.84 -2.85
N GLU A 346 4.32 20.52 -2.44
CA GLU A 346 4.07 20.81 -1.02
C GLU A 346 3.97 19.54 -0.17
N SER A 347 3.37 18.47 -0.73
CA SER A 347 3.25 17.19 -0.04
C SER A 347 4.61 16.50 0.21
N ALA A 348 5.57 16.68 -0.69
CA ALA A 348 6.93 16.16 -0.54
C ALA A 348 7.74 16.99 0.45
N LYS A 349 7.50 18.31 0.47
CA LYS A 349 8.12 19.23 1.43
C LYS A 349 7.77 18.90 2.88
N GLU A 350 6.49 18.71 3.19
CA GLU A 350 6.06 18.31 4.55
C GLU A 350 6.72 17.00 5.00
N LYS A 351 6.86 16.03 4.09
CA LYS A 351 7.52 14.75 4.39
C LYS A 351 9.02 14.90 4.59
N LEU A 352 9.68 15.73 3.78
CA LEU A 352 11.11 16.05 3.95
C LEU A 352 11.35 16.75 5.29
N GLU A 353 10.52 17.70 5.69
CA GLU A 353 10.66 18.41 6.98
C GLU A 353 10.64 17.45 8.18
N ASN A 354 9.84 16.39 8.11
CA ASN A 354 9.70 15.39 9.17
C ASN A 354 10.69 14.20 9.06
N MET A 355 11.49 14.14 8.00
CA MET A 355 12.41 13.03 7.74
C MET A 355 13.78 13.27 8.43
N ASP A 356 14.27 12.23 9.10
CA ASP A 356 15.70 12.09 9.39
C ASP A 356 16.40 11.61 8.12
N ALA A 357 17.26 12.45 7.53
CA ALA A 357 18.00 12.15 6.31
C ALA A 357 19.42 11.60 6.58
N GLY A 358 19.84 11.48 7.85
CA GLY A 358 21.19 11.04 8.22
C GLY A 358 22.29 11.85 7.54
N GLU A 359 23.20 11.18 6.84
CA GLU A 359 24.31 11.82 6.11
C GLU A 359 23.86 12.71 4.95
N LEU A 360 22.63 12.53 4.46
CA LEU A 360 22.01 13.38 3.43
C LEU A 360 21.26 14.58 4.02
N ASP A 361 21.39 14.88 5.32
CA ASP A 361 20.74 16.07 5.91
C ASP A 361 21.14 17.37 5.20
N GLY A 362 22.41 17.49 4.78
CA GLY A 362 22.85 18.63 3.97
C GLY A 362 22.10 18.78 2.65
N LEU A 363 21.80 17.66 1.96
CA LEU A 363 20.96 17.66 0.76
C LEU A 363 19.52 18.06 1.10
N LYS A 364 18.93 17.46 2.13
CA LYS A 364 17.58 17.78 2.60
C LYS A 364 17.41 19.28 2.86
N GLN A 365 18.34 19.89 3.59
CA GLN A 365 18.31 21.32 3.88
C GLN A 365 18.44 22.17 2.61
N ALA A 366 19.25 21.73 1.64
CA ALA A 366 19.39 22.43 0.36
C ALA A 366 18.09 22.38 -0.45
N ILE A 367 17.42 21.23 -0.52
CA ILE A 367 16.11 21.04 -1.19
C ILE A 367 15.05 21.95 -0.54
N LEU A 368 14.92 21.91 0.79
CA LEU A 368 13.92 22.71 1.51
C LEU A 368 14.16 24.22 1.35
N ARG A 369 15.43 24.64 1.31
CA ARG A 369 15.80 26.05 1.13
C ARG A 369 15.52 26.56 -0.29
N THR A 370 15.77 25.76 -1.31
CA THR A 370 15.53 26.16 -2.71
C THR A 370 14.09 25.94 -3.16
N GLY A 371 13.35 25.05 -2.49
CA GLY A 371 12.06 24.58 -2.95
C GLY A 371 12.15 23.77 -4.25
N LYS A 372 13.29 23.11 -4.49
CA LYS A 372 13.55 22.36 -5.73
C LYS A 372 14.10 20.97 -5.49
N THR A 373 13.86 20.06 -6.43
CA THR A 373 14.47 18.73 -6.53
C THR A 373 15.28 18.60 -7.82
N VAL A 374 16.05 17.52 -7.96
CA VAL A 374 16.79 17.24 -9.20
C VAL A 374 16.71 15.74 -9.50
N GLU A 375 16.22 15.42 -10.70
CA GLU A 375 16.26 14.07 -11.27
C GLU A 375 17.62 13.80 -11.93
N GLN A 376 18.12 12.56 -11.86
CA GLN A 376 19.41 12.18 -12.41
C GLN A 376 19.50 12.41 -13.93
N GLU A 377 18.41 12.25 -14.67
CA GLU A 377 18.38 12.47 -16.13
C GLU A 377 18.66 13.92 -16.52
N MET A 378 18.28 14.88 -15.66
CA MET A 378 18.56 16.29 -15.88
C MET A 378 20.07 16.59 -15.82
N LEU A 379 20.84 15.80 -15.07
CA LEU A 379 22.29 15.92 -15.01
C LEU A 379 22.95 15.47 -16.34
N LEU A 380 22.39 14.44 -16.99
CA LEU A 380 22.83 14.01 -18.31
C LEU A 380 22.51 15.06 -19.37
N ALA A 381 21.28 15.59 -19.38
CA ALA A 381 20.85 16.63 -20.32
C ALA A 381 21.70 17.91 -20.21
N ALA A 382 22.00 18.34 -18.97
CA ALA A 382 22.81 19.51 -18.72
C ALA A 382 24.29 19.31 -19.09
N ALA A 383 24.80 18.06 -19.07
CA ALA A 383 26.14 17.73 -19.55
C ALA A 383 26.23 17.72 -21.09
N CYS A 384 25.17 17.27 -21.78
CA CYS A 384 25.11 17.27 -23.26
C CYS A 384 24.87 18.66 -23.88
N SER A 385 24.41 19.63 -23.10
CA SER A 385 24.14 21.00 -23.56
C SER A 385 25.35 21.93 -23.49
N ARG A 386 26.54 21.40 -23.15
CA ARG A 386 27.84 22.08 -23.20
C ARG A 386 28.63 21.57 -24.41
#